data_AF-A0A8H9GSF6-F1
#
_entry.id   AF-A0A8H9GSF6-F1
#
_cell.length_a   1.000
_cell.length_b   1.000
_cell.length_c   1.000
_cell.angle_alpha   90.00
_cell.angle_beta   90.00
_cell.angle_gamma   90.00
#
_symmetry.space_group_name_H-M   'P 1'
#
loop_
_entity.id
_entity.type
_entity.pdbx_description
1 polymer ?
#
loop_
_entity_poly.entity_id
_entity_poly.type
_entity_poly.pdbx_seq_one_letter_code
_entity_poly.pdbx_strand_id
1 'polypeptide(L)'
;MQGLCSSAPRKSLQPLADQVAPEKQDHLQHFITNSPWKTEGLERIVADRAQHLLGGKDAVLIIDDTCLTKFGSHSVGVGRQYSGQAGELDRVWWRVSSV
;
A
#
# COMPACT_ATOMS: atom_id res chain seq x y z
N MET A 1 -8.06 13.19 8.95
CA MET A 1 -7.73 11.87 8.35
C MET A 1 -7.31 10.90 9.45
N GLN A 2 -7.65 9.61 9.32
CA GLN A 2 -7.32 8.54 10.27
C GLN A 2 -6.35 7.54 9.63
N GLY A 3 -5.79 6.61 10.43
CA GLY A 3 -4.92 5.55 9.94
C GLY A 3 -3.60 6.09 9.32
N LEU A 4 -3.19 5.56 8.18
CA LEU A 4 -1.92 5.92 7.53
C LEU A 4 -1.79 7.43 7.26
N CYS A 5 -2.89 8.12 6.95
CA CYS A 5 -2.90 9.57 6.69
C CYS A 5 -3.15 10.42 7.95
N SER A 6 -3.11 9.84 9.16
CA SER A 6 -3.23 10.60 10.41
C SER A 6 -1.98 11.45 10.71
N SER A 7 -1.98 12.17 11.83
CA SER A 7 -0.79 12.83 12.39
C SER A 7 0.05 11.92 13.30
N ALA A 8 -0.23 10.61 13.34
CA ALA A 8 0.51 9.69 14.21
C ALA A 8 2.02 9.72 13.91
N PRO A 9 2.88 9.86 14.95
CA PRO A 9 4.33 9.99 14.77
C PRO A 9 4.98 8.74 14.18
N ARG A 10 4.38 7.56 14.39
CA ARG A 10 4.81 6.29 13.80
C ARG A 10 3.63 5.59 13.15
N LYS A 11 3.81 5.13 11.92
CA LYS A 11 2.77 4.49 11.07
C LYS A 11 2.77 2.97 11.12
N SER A 12 3.25 2.40 12.22
CA SER A 12 3.16 0.96 12.47
C SER A 12 1.76 0.58 12.93
N LEU A 13 1.44 -0.72 12.89
CA LEU A 13 0.12 -1.24 13.22
C LEU A 13 -0.35 -0.82 14.61
N GLN A 14 0.48 -1.02 15.65
CA GLN A 14 0.10 -0.75 17.03
C GLN A 14 -0.27 0.72 17.30
N PRO A 15 0.57 1.74 17.01
CA PRO A 15 0.18 3.14 17.19
C PRO A 15 -1.05 3.57 16.38
N LEU A 16 -1.25 2.99 15.20
CA LEU A 16 -2.44 3.26 14.40
C LEU A 16 -3.68 2.62 15.04
N ALA A 17 -3.56 1.38 15.54
CA ALA A 17 -4.62 0.68 16.25
C ALA A 17 -5.05 1.46 17.51
N ASP A 18 -4.09 1.97 18.29
CA ASP A 18 -4.39 2.78 19.47
C ASP A 18 -5.19 4.05 19.12
N GLN A 19 -5.02 4.59 17.91
CA GLN A 19 -5.75 5.76 17.45
C GLN A 19 -7.15 5.44 16.87
N VAL A 20 -7.27 4.36 16.08
CA VAL A 20 -8.49 4.09 15.28
C VAL A 20 -9.35 2.95 15.83
N ALA A 21 -8.76 2.09 16.65
CA ALA A 21 -9.38 0.90 17.22
C ALA A 21 -8.83 0.63 18.63
N PRO A 22 -8.93 1.60 19.57
CA PRO A 22 -8.49 1.40 20.95
C PRO A 22 -9.23 0.19 21.54
N GLU A 23 -8.51 -0.61 22.34
CA GLU A 23 -8.98 -1.86 22.95
C GLU A 23 -9.34 -2.99 21.95
N LYS A 24 -9.13 -2.77 20.66
CA LYS A 24 -9.43 -3.71 19.57
C LYS A 24 -8.24 -3.90 18.63
N GLN A 25 -7.03 -3.82 19.18
CA GLN A 25 -5.81 -3.92 18.38
C GLN A 25 -5.71 -5.26 17.64
N ASP A 26 -6.09 -6.36 18.28
CA ASP A 26 -6.15 -7.69 17.68
C ASP A 26 -7.13 -7.74 16.49
N HIS A 27 -8.20 -6.96 16.52
CA HIS A 27 -9.16 -6.91 15.42
C HIS A 27 -8.57 -6.21 14.19
N LEU A 28 -7.82 -5.11 14.38
CA LEU A 28 -7.15 -4.43 13.28
C LEU A 28 -6.05 -5.31 12.67
N GLN A 29 -5.30 -6.04 13.51
CA GLN A 29 -4.33 -7.02 13.05
C GLN A 29 -5.01 -8.13 12.23
N HIS A 30 -6.07 -8.74 12.77
CA HIS A 30 -6.82 -9.78 12.07
C HIS A 30 -7.42 -9.27 10.75
N PHE A 31 -7.92 -8.03 10.73
CA PHE A 31 -8.44 -7.40 9.52
C PHE A 31 -7.39 -7.30 8.40
N ILE A 32 -6.15 -6.92 8.75
CA ILE A 32 -5.08 -6.74 7.76
C ILE A 32 -4.47 -8.07 7.32
N THR A 33 -4.40 -9.08 8.20
CA THR A 33 -3.69 -10.33 7.90
C THR A 33 -4.61 -11.46 7.43
N ASN A 34 -5.76 -11.67 8.07
CA ASN A 34 -6.53 -12.92 7.96
C ASN A 34 -7.96 -12.72 7.45
N SER A 35 -8.49 -11.50 7.51
CA SER A 35 -9.88 -11.24 7.12
C SER A 35 -10.10 -11.47 5.62
N PRO A 36 -11.15 -12.23 5.22
CA PRO A 36 -11.42 -12.53 3.82
C PRO A 36 -12.17 -11.37 3.13
N TRP A 37 -11.54 -10.19 3.09
CA TRP A 37 -12.11 -9.04 2.40
C TRP A 37 -11.59 -8.92 0.97
N LYS A 38 -12.46 -8.44 0.08
CA LYS A 38 -12.22 -8.26 -1.35
C LYS A 38 -11.74 -6.84 -1.62
N THR A 39 -10.58 -6.68 -2.26
CA THR A 39 -9.97 -5.35 -2.49
C THR A 39 -10.60 -4.59 -3.66
N GLU A 40 -11.25 -5.29 -4.58
CA GLU A 40 -11.72 -4.75 -5.87
C GLU A 40 -12.71 -3.59 -5.68
N GLY A 41 -13.59 -3.69 -4.68
CA GLY A 41 -14.53 -2.63 -4.35
C GLY A 41 -13.85 -1.35 -3.87
N LEU A 42 -12.81 -1.50 -3.04
CA LEU A 42 -12.02 -0.36 -2.54
C LEU A 42 -11.18 0.27 -3.66
N GLU A 43 -10.55 -0.56 -4.49
CA GLU A 43 -9.76 -0.12 -5.64
C GLU A 43 -10.59 0.72 -6.60
N ARG A 44 -11.82 0.28 -6.89
CA ARG A 44 -12.75 1.06 -7.74
C ARG A 44 -13.10 2.41 -7.13
N ILE A 45 -13.39 2.47 -5.83
CA ILE A 45 -13.68 3.74 -5.14
C ILE A 45 -12.48 4.70 -5.22
N VAL A 46 -11.26 4.17 -5.07
CA VAL A 46 -10.03 4.98 -5.17
C VAL A 46 -9.83 5.51 -6.59
N ALA A 47 -9.98 4.65 -7.61
CA ALA A 47 -9.87 5.05 -9.01
C ALA A 47 -10.92 6.09 -9.40
N ASP A 48 -12.20 5.88 -9.03
CA ASP A 48 -13.28 6.82 -9.32
C ASP A 48 -13.02 8.20 -8.67
N ARG A 49 -12.48 8.23 -7.44
CA ARG A 49 -12.09 9.47 -6.77
C ARG A 49 -10.89 10.15 -7.44
N ALA A 50 -9.88 9.38 -7.84
CA ALA A 50 -8.72 9.91 -8.55
C ALA A 50 -9.14 10.53 -9.88
N GLN A 51 -9.99 9.84 -10.65
CA GLN A 51 -10.56 10.34 -11.90
C GLN A 51 -11.37 11.62 -11.68
N HIS A 52 -12.17 11.69 -10.61
CA HIS A 52 -12.93 12.90 -10.31
C HIS A 52 -12.05 14.10 -9.95
N LEU A 53 -10.93 13.88 -9.25
CA LEU A 53 -10.04 14.94 -8.77
C LEU A 53 -9.00 15.39 -9.79
N LEU A 54 -8.48 14.45 -10.59
CA LEU A 54 -7.29 14.64 -11.44
C LEU A 54 -7.56 14.35 -12.91
N GLY A 55 -8.67 13.69 -13.24
CA GLY A 55 -9.03 13.33 -14.60
C GLY A 55 -9.53 14.52 -15.41
N GLY A 56 -9.60 14.34 -16.73
CA GLY A 56 -10.04 15.37 -17.66
C GLY A 56 -9.55 15.09 -19.06
N LYS A 57 -10.04 15.86 -20.04
CA LYS A 57 -9.66 15.71 -21.45
C LYS A 57 -8.16 15.86 -21.71
N ASP A 58 -7.48 16.65 -20.88
CA ASP A 58 -6.05 16.95 -21.00
C ASP A 58 -5.21 16.18 -19.97
N ALA A 59 -5.82 15.29 -19.18
CA ALA A 59 -5.11 14.46 -18.22
C ALA A 59 -4.31 13.37 -18.93
N VAL A 60 -3.15 13.03 -18.37
CA VAL A 60 -2.25 11.99 -18.89
C VAL A 60 -2.07 10.91 -17.84
N LEU A 61 -2.27 9.66 -18.23
CA LEU A 61 -1.94 8.50 -17.41
C LEU A 61 -0.46 8.18 -17.55
N ILE A 62 0.27 8.27 -16.45
CA ILE A 62 1.67 7.86 -16.35
C ILE A 62 1.71 6.53 -15.61
N ILE A 63 2.26 5.50 -16.26
CA ILE A 63 2.48 4.19 -15.65
C ILE A 63 3.98 4.04 -15.46
N ASP A 64 4.39 3.79 -14.22
CA ASP A 64 5.77 3.56 -13.86
C ASP A 64 5.87 2.35 -12.90
N ASP A 65 6.96 1.60 -13.01
CA ASP A 65 7.21 0.47 -12.13
C ASP A 65 7.76 0.97 -10.80
N THR A 66 7.01 0.78 -9.72
CA THR A 66 7.51 1.10 -8.38
C THR A 66 8.19 -0.11 -7.78
N CYS A 67 9.52 -0.05 -7.67
CA CYS A 67 10.32 -1.07 -6.99
C CYS A 67 10.48 -0.72 -5.51
N LEU A 68 10.03 -1.61 -4.62
CA LEU A 68 10.30 -1.54 -3.18
C LEU A 68 11.18 -2.70 -2.76
N THR A 69 12.44 -2.41 -2.43
CA THR A 69 13.39 -3.41 -1.93
C THR A 69 12.94 -3.93 -0.56
N LYS A 70 12.89 -5.26 -0.40
CA LYS A 70 12.64 -5.89 0.90
C LYS A 70 13.79 -6.79 1.31
N PHE A 71 14.31 -6.53 2.50
CA PHE A 71 15.37 -7.32 3.11
C PHE A 71 14.80 -8.42 4.01
N GLY A 72 15.48 -9.58 4.04
CA GLY A 72 15.13 -10.71 4.91
C GLY A 72 14.59 -11.95 4.17
N SER A 73 14.86 -13.13 4.72
CA SER A 73 14.53 -14.45 4.14
C SER A 73 13.02 -14.78 4.12
N HIS A 74 12.22 -14.05 4.89
CA HIS A 74 10.78 -14.28 5.04
C HIS A 74 9.92 -13.19 4.38
N SER A 75 10.52 -12.37 3.52
CA SER A 75 9.77 -11.36 2.76
C SER A 75 8.81 -12.03 1.77
N VAL A 76 7.52 -11.76 1.93
CA VAL A 76 6.46 -12.32 1.06
C VAL A 76 6.31 -11.54 -0.26
N GLY A 77 6.04 -12.28 -1.34
CA GLY A 77 5.72 -11.76 -2.66
C GLY A 77 6.88 -11.10 -3.42
N VAL A 78 8.13 -11.32 -3.01
CA VAL A 78 9.31 -10.73 -3.68
C VAL A 78 10.03 -11.72 -4.59
N GLY A 79 10.55 -11.23 -5.70
CA GLY A 79 11.38 -11.97 -6.66
C GLY A 79 12.75 -11.31 -6.84
N ARG A 80 13.76 -12.06 -7.33
CA ARG A 80 15.06 -11.49 -7.67
C ARG A 80 14.93 -10.69 -8.97
N GLN A 81 15.27 -9.41 -8.93
CA GLN A 81 15.21 -8.51 -10.07
C GLN A 81 16.01 -7.25 -9.81
N TYR A 82 16.24 -6.48 -10.86
CA TYR A 82 17.03 -5.26 -10.77
C TYR A 82 16.26 -4.18 -10.00
N SER A 83 16.81 -3.77 -8.86
CA SER A 83 16.30 -2.61 -8.12
C SER A 83 17.04 -1.37 -8.62
N GLY A 84 16.34 -0.50 -9.34
CA GLY A 84 16.92 0.78 -9.75
C GLY A 84 17.36 1.65 -8.57
N GLN A 85 16.73 1.49 -7.40
CA GLN A 85 17.12 2.17 -6.17
C GLN A 85 18.43 1.64 -5.58
N ALA A 86 18.63 0.31 -5.58
CA ALA A 86 19.84 -0.31 -5.04
C ALA A 86 20.99 -0.41 -6.06
N GLY A 87 20.68 -0.28 -7.36
CA GLY A 87 21.65 -0.41 -8.45
C GLY A 87 22.05 -1.86 -8.76
N GLU A 88 21.37 -2.85 -8.18
CA GLU A 88 21.74 -4.27 -8.27
C GLU A 88 20.53 -5.21 -8.33
N LEU A 89 20.79 -6.49 -8.61
CA LEU A 89 19.79 -7.55 -8.55
C LEU A 89 19.46 -7.89 -7.09
N ASP A 90 18.27 -7.55 -6.64
CA ASP A 90 17.80 -7.79 -5.28
C ASP A 90 16.36 -8.32 -5.24
N ARG A 91 15.86 -8.66 -4.05
CA ARG A 91 14.51 -9.13 -3.81
C ARG A 91 13.56 -7.94 -3.69
N VAL A 92 12.74 -7.76 -4.72
CA VAL A 92 11.85 -6.60 -4.83
C VAL A 92 10.41 -7.04 -5.04
N TRP A 93 9.48 -6.15 -4.68
CA TRP A 93 8.05 -6.34 -4.87
C TRP A 93 7.57 -5.53 -6.09
N TRP A 94 6.73 -6.13 -6.95
CA TRP A 94 6.13 -5.46 -8.11
C TRP A 94 4.71 -5.03 -7.80
N ARG A 95 4.40 -3.78 -8.09
CA ARG A 95 3.03 -3.35 -8.29
C ARG A 95 2.99 -2.48 -9.53
N VAL A 96 2.38 -3.00 -10.59
CA VAL A 96 1.92 -2.15 -11.70
C VAL A 96 0.76 -1.34 -11.13
N SER A 97 1.03 -0.08 -10.81
CA SER A 97 0.02 0.82 -10.28
C SER A 97 -0.55 1.58 -11.47
N SER A 98 -1.76 1.25 -11.90
CA SER A 98 -2.58 2.17 -12.70
C SER A 98 -3.29 3.10 -11.73
N VAL A 99 -3.28 4.40 -12.03
CA VAL A 99 -4.17 5.37 -11.38
C VAL A 99 -5.25 5.75 -12.38
#